data_AF-Q2I185-F1
#
_entry.id   AF-Q2I185-F1
#
_cell.length_a   1.000
_cell.length_b   1.000
_cell.length_c   1.000
_cell.angle_alpha   90.00
_cell.angle_beta   90.00
_cell.angle_gamma   90.00
#
_symmetry.space_group_name_H-M   'P 1'
#
loop_
_entity.id
_entity.type
_entity.pdbx_description
1 polymer ?
#
loop_
_entity_poly.entity_id
_entity_poly.type
_entity_poly.pdbx_seq_one_letter_code
_entity_poly.pdbx_strand_id
1 'polypeptide(L)'
;TDDARLFAFVRITTGDAMSKRAKFTLITWIGENVSGLQRAKISTDKTLVKDVCQNFAKEFTVSDIRELEEDYIRNELKKAGGANYDAQAE
;
A
#
# COMPACT_ATOMS: atom_id res chain seq x y z
N THR A 1 13.12 -2.84 10.26
CA THR A 1 14.01 -2.14 11.20
C THR A 1 14.07 -0.69 10.78
N ASP A 2 14.35 0.22 11.70
CA ASP A 2 14.25 1.67 11.45
C ASP A 2 15.42 2.21 10.62
N ASP A 3 16.45 1.41 10.39
CA ASP A 3 17.63 1.69 9.56
C ASP A 3 17.46 1.25 8.09
N ALA A 4 16.30 0.70 7.73
CA ALA A 4 16.03 0.18 6.38
C ALA A 4 14.99 1.01 5.61
N ARG A 5 15.14 1.02 4.29
CA ARG A 5 14.10 1.42 3.34
C ARG A 5 13.78 0.24 2.43
N LEU A 6 12.51 0.07 2.10
CA LEU A 6 12.07 -1.08 1.29
C LEU A 6 10.75 -0.78 0.58
N PHE A 7 10.51 -1.55 -0.46
CA PHE A 7 9.24 -1.56 -1.20
C PHE A 7 8.58 -2.91 -0.99
N ALA A 8 7.29 -2.91 -0.66
CA ALA A 8 6.49 -4.12 -0.51
C ALA A 8 5.30 -4.05 -1.47
N PHE A 9 5.21 -5.04 -2.36
CA PHE A 9 4.05 -5.21 -3.24
C PHE A 9 3.16 -6.30 -2.67
N VAL A 10 2.02 -5.91 -2.09
CA VAL A 10 1.20 -6.77 -1.24
C VAL A 10 -0.15 -7.05 -1.91
N ARG A 11 -0.55 -8.32 -1.92
CA ARG A 11 -1.90 -8.75 -2.33
C ARG A 11 -2.82 -8.81 -1.11
N ILE A 12 -3.95 -8.13 -1.19
CA ILE A 12 -5.00 -8.14 -0.17
C ILE A 12 -6.31 -8.55 -0.84
N THR A 13 -6.96 -9.59 -0.31
CA THR A 13 -8.32 -9.95 -0.73
C THR A 13 -9.31 -9.04 -0.01
N THR A 14 -10.09 -8.27 -0.77
CA THR A 14 -11.11 -7.36 -0.24
C THR A 14 -12.43 -7.52 -0.98
N GLY A 15 -13.49 -6.98 -0.40
CA GLY A 15 -14.83 -6.94 -0.98
C GLY A 15 -15.87 -7.46 0.00
N ASP A 16 -17.10 -7.57 -0.48
CA ASP A 16 -18.29 -7.93 0.27
C ASP A 16 -18.75 -9.36 -0.09
N ALA A 17 -19.94 -9.75 0.39
CA ALA A 17 -20.54 -11.05 0.12
C ALA A 17 -20.74 -11.33 -1.39
N MET A 18 -20.96 -10.28 -2.19
CA MET A 18 -21.29 -10.38 -3.61
C MET A 18 -20.05 -10.34 -4.50
N SER A 19 -18.93 -9.84 -3.98
CA SER A 19 -17.68 -9.79 -4.74
C SER A 19 -16.46 -9.78 -3.84
N LYS A 20 -15.70 -10.88 -3.85
CA LYS A 20 -14.33 -10.93 -3.31
C LYS A 20 -13.32 -10.78 -4.45
N ARG A 21 -12.44 -9.77 -4.36
CA ARG A 21 -11.43 -9.48 -5.37
C ARG A 21 -10.06 -9.29 -4.73
N ALA A 22 -9.03 -9.77 -5.42
CA ALA A 22 -7.67 -9.40 -5.07
C ALA A 22 -7.45 -7.94 -5.47
N LYS A 23 -6.91 -7.15 -4.54
CA LYS A 23 -6.30 -5.87 -4.83
C LYS A 23 -4.83 -5.92 -4.44
N PHE A 24 -4.04 -5.14 -5.14
CA PHE A 24 -2.62 -4.99 -4.84
C PHE A 24 -2.37 -3.59 -4.32
N THR A 25 -1.37 -3.47 -3.45
CA THR A 25 -0.87 -2.18 -2.96
C THR A 25 0.65 -2.17 -2.98
N LEU A 26 1.22 -1.02 -3.29
CA LEU A 26 2.64 -0.77 -3.17
C LEU A 26 2.90 0.05 -1.90
N ILE A 27 3.65 -0.50 -0.96
CA ILE A 27 4.03 0.16 0.29
C ILE A 27 5.51 0.51 0.21
N THR A 28 5.83 1.77 0.43
CA THR A 28 7.20 2.27 0.58
C THR A 28 7.46 2.49 2.06
N TRP A 29 8.30 1.65 2.66
CA TRP A 29 8.75 1.84 4.04
C TRP A 29 10.03 2.67 4.07
N ILE A 30 10.04 3.68 4.93
CA ILE A 30 11.16 4.58 5.15
C ILE A 30 11.45 4.64 6.65
N GLY A 31 12.32 3.76 7.14
CA GLY A 31 12.68 3.75 8.56
C GLY A 31 13.24 5.10 9.02
N GLU A 32 12.99 5.48 10.27
CA GLU A 32 13.36 6.80 10.81
C GLU A 32 14.87 7.05 10.88
N ASN A 33 15.68 5.99 10.91
CA ASN A 33 17.13 6.04 11.01
C ASN A 33 17.86 5.89 9.67
N VAL A 34 17.17 5.84 8.53
CA VAL A 34 17.86 5.83 7.23
C VAL A 34 18.58 7.16 6.96
N SER A 35 19.77 7.07 6.35
CA SER A 35 20.58 8.26 6.03
C SER A 35 19.89 9.20 5.05
N GLY A 36 20.28 10.49 5.06
CA GLY A 36 19.74 11.49 4.14
C GLY A 36 19.91 11.11 2.66
N LEU A 37 21.06 10.51 2.29
CA LEU A 37 21.29 10.04 0.93
C LEU A 37 20.35 8.89 0.55
N GLN A 38 20.09 7.95 1.47
CA GLN A 38 19.11 6.88 1.24
C GLN A 38 17.70 7.44 1.08
N ARG A 39 17.30 8.45 1.88
CA ARG A 39 16.00 9.12 1.72
C ARG A 39 15.86 9.79 0.36
N ALA A 40 16.89 10.53 -0.07
CA ALA A 40 16.90 11.23 -1.34
C ALA A 40 16.72 10.28 -2.55
N LYS A 41 17.21 9.04 -2.46
CA LYS A 41 17.11 8.04 -3.53
C LYS A 41 15.76 7.34 -3.61
N ILE A 42 14.87 7.49 -2.62
CA ILE A 42 13.62 6.74 -2.56
C ILE A 42 12.70 7.08 -3.73
N SER A 43 12.58 8.36 -4.11
CA SER A 43 11.71 8.75 -5.22
C SER A 43 12.16 8.12 -6.54
N THR A 44 13.47 8.16 -6.82
CA THR A 44 14.06 7.54 -8.02
C THR A 44 13.83 6.04 -8.04
N ASP A 45 14.17 5.34 -6.95
CA ASP A 45 14.03 3.89 -6.91
C ASP A 45 12.57 3.45 -6.95
N LYS A 46 11.67 4.25 -6.38
CA LYS A 46 10.23 4.00 -6.42
C LYS A 46 9.69 4.06 -7.85
N THR A 47 10.16 5.01 -8.66
CA THR A 47 9.81 5.06 -10.09
C THR A 47 10.22 3.77 -10.79
N LEU A 48 11.45 3.30 -10.56
CA LEU A 48 11.93 2.03 -11.13
C LEU A 48 11.11 0.81 -10.67
N VAL A 49 10.68 0.79 -9.41
CA VAL A 49 9.80 -0.28 -8.90
C VAL A 49 8.43 -0.23 -9.56
N LYS A 50 7.88 0.98 -9.78
CA LYS A 50 6.57 1.15 -10.44
C LYS A 50 6.58 0.78 -11.92
N ASP A 51 7.74 0.83 -12.58
CA ASP A 51 7.88 0.33 -13.95
C ASP A 51 7.61 -1.17 -14.05
N VAL A 52 7.90 -1.93 -12.98
CA VAL A 52 7.65 -3.38 -12.88
C VAL A 52 6.30 -3.67 -12.20
N CYS A 53 6.01 -2.99 -11.10
CA CYS A 53 4.79 -3.16 -10.31
C CYS A 53 3.70 -2.17 -10.77
N GLN A 54 3.12 -2.41 -11.94
CA GLN A 54 2.20 -1.45 -12.57
C GLN A 54 0.76 -1.52 -12.05
N ASN A 55 0.29 -2.72 -11.64
CA ASN A 55 -1.11 -2.93 -11.28
C ASN A 55 -1.31 -2.97 -9.76
N PHE A 56 -1.56 -1.81 -9.16
CA PHE A 56 -1.98 -1.67 -7.77
C PHE A 56 -3.06 -0.60 -7.63
N ALA A 57 -3.92 -0.75 -6.63
CA ALA A 57 -5.04 0.16 -6.40
C ALA A 57 -4.64 1.41 -5.60
N LYS A 58 -3.63 1.30 -4.73
CA LYS A 58 -3.13 2.41 -3.93
C LYS A 58 -1.66 2.22 -3.55
N GLU A 59 -0.95 3.35 -3.46
CA GLU A 59 0.42 3.44 -2.97
C GLU A 59 0.42 4.06 -1.56
N PHE A 60 1.26 3.53 -0.66
CA PHE A 60 1.48 4.10 0.67
C PHE A 60 2.96 4.42 0.84
N THR A 61 3.26 5.54 1.50
CA THR A 61 4.60 5.86 1.98
C THR A 61 4.51 5.99 3.49
N VAL A 62 5.26 5.15 4.20
CA VAL A 62 5.10 4.91 5.63
C VAL A 62 6.46 4.96 6.31
N SER A 63 6.52 5.59 7.48
CA SER A 63 7.72 5.62 8.33
C SER A 63 7.49 5.06 9.73
N ASP A 64 6.23 4.86 10.13
CA ASP A 64 5.86 4.28 11.42
C ASP A 64 5.10 2.96 11.23
N ILE A 65 5.47 1.93 11.99
CA ILE A 65 4.83 0.62 11.92
C ILE A 65 3.34 0.67 12.29
N ARG A 66 2.92 1.65 13.09
CA ARG A 66 1.52 1.88 13.46
C ARG A 66 0.65 2.28 12.26
N GLU A 67 1.25 2.81 11.19
CA GLU A 67 0.53 3.11 9.95
C GLU A 67 0.37 1.87 9.05
N LEU A 68 1.00 0.73 9.38
CA LEU A 68 0.88 -0.54 8.66
C LEU A 68 -0.24 -1.44 9.18
N GLU A 69 -1.20 -0.88 9.93
CA GLU A 69 -2.37 -1.64 10.37
C GLU A 69 -3.19 -2.17 9.20
N GLU A 70 -3.45 -3.48 9.22
CA GLU A 70 -4.11 -4.18 8.11
C GLU A 70 -5.51 -3.61 7.82
N ASP A 71 -6.27 -3.29 8.87
CA ASP A 71 -7.62 -2.74 8.73
C ASP A 71 -7.60 -1.36 8.07
N TYR A 72 -6.62 -0.51 8.42
CA TYR A 72 -6.43 0.77 7.76
C TYR A 72 -6.14 0.60 6.27
N ILE A 73 -5.18 -0.26 5.91
CA ILE A 73 -4.82 -0.53 4.52
C ILE A 73 -6.03 -1.11 3.75
N ARG A 74 -6.77 -2.04 4.34
CA ARG A 74 -7.99 -2.62 3.75
C ARG A 74 -9.04 -1.56 3.50
N ASN A 75 -9.29 -0.67 4.46
CA ASN A 75 -10.27 0.41 4.32
C ASN A 75 -9.88 1.38 3.21
N GLU A 76 -8.62 1.75 3.12
CA GLU A 76 -8.11 2.62 2.05
C GLU A 76 -8.21 1.94 0.67
N LEU A 77 -7.95 0.63 0.58
CA LEU A 77 -8.15 -0.13 -0.65
C LEU A 77 -9.63 -0.30 -1.02
N LYS A 78 -10.54 -0.42 -0.04
CA LYS A 78 -11.99 -0.42 -0.29
C LYS A 78 -12.42 0.90 -0.93
N LYS A 79 -12.03 2.04 -0.34
CA LYS A 79 -12.31 3.38 -0.89
C LYS A 79 -11.80 3.54 -2.33
N ALA A 80 -10.58 3.09 -2.61
CA ALA A 80 -10.01 3.14 -3.96
C ALA A 80 -10.73 2.22 -4.98
N GLY A 81 -11.58 1.29 -4.52
CA GLY A 81 -12.26 0.33 -5.38
C GLY A 81 -13.61 0.74 -5.94
N GLY A 82 -14.14 1.91 -5.55
CA GLY A 82 -15.35 2.52 -6.11
C GLY A 82 -16.69 1.80 -5.87
N ALA A 83 -16.70 0.47 -5.71
CA ALA A 83 -17.92 -0.33 -5.52
C ALA A 83 -17.96 -0.95 -4.11
N ASN A 84 -19.03 -0.66 -3.38
CA ASN A 84 -19.35 -1.26 -2.08
C ASN A 84 -20.86 -1.60 -2.08
N TYR A 85 -21.21 -2.88 -2.14
CA TYR A 85 -22.61 -3.32 -2.30
C TYR A 85 -23.31 -3.60 -0.97
N ASP A 86 -22.59 -3.51 0.15
CA ASP A 86 -23.16 -3.66 1.51
C ASP A 86 -24.31 -2.66 1.78
N ALA A 87 -24.31 -1.50 1.11
CA ALA A 87 -25.35 -0.48 1.23
C ALA A 87 -26.64 -0.77 0.43
N GLN A 88 -26.68 -1.82 -0.39
CA GLN A 88 -27.83 -2.22 -1.21
C GLN A 88 -28.56 -3.46 -0.66
N ALA A 89 -28.12 -3.99 0.48
CA ALA A 89 -28.68 -5.19 1.10
C ALA A 89 -29.83 -4.92 2.10
N GLU A 90 -30.41 -3.71 2.07
CA GLU A 90 -31.69 -3.40 2.75
C GLU A 90 -32.90 -3.66 1.85
#